data_AF-A0A6A4G5H5-F1
#
_entry.id   AF-A0A6A4G5H5-F1
#
_cell.length_a   1.000
_cell.length_b   1.000
_cell.length_c   1.000
_cell.angle_alpha   90.00
_cell.angle_beta   90.00
_cell.angle_gamma   90.00
#
_symmetry.space_group_name_H-M   'P 1'
#
loop_
_entity.id
_entity.type
_entity.pdbx_description
1 polymer ?
#
loop_
_entity_poly.entity_id
_entity_poly.type
_entity_poly.pdbx_seq_one_letter_code
_entity_poly.pdbx_strand_id
1 'polypeptide(L)'
;MKEEKCIREPFDGDSFEVWMERVSLKLRRNDLWGYCEKDVVKLNELEKSKKGTKKDELKKITRANEILFDCMTDKIMKTVKPERTPFRILEMLKEWFVGKTYFK
;
A
#
# COMPACT_ATOMS: atom_id res chain seq x y z
N MET A 1 8.85 19.84 6.37
CA MET A 1 7.71 19.72 5.44
C MET A 1 6.68 18.86 6.14
N LYS A 2 5.46 19.37 6.38
CA LYS A 2 4.38 18.56 6.95
C LYS A 2 4.01 17.53 5.90
N GLU A 3 4.25 16.25 6.16
CA GLU A 3 3.73 15.18 5.30
C GLU A 3 2.22 15.38 5.21
N GLU A 4 1.72 15.70 4.02
CA GLU A 4 0.29 15.77 3.78
C GLU A 4 -0.29 14.39 4.11
N LYS A 5 -1.07 14.31 5.21
CA LYS A 5 -2.01 13.20 5.46
C LYS A 5 -2.85 12.99 4.19
N CYS A 6 -3.44 11.81 3.98
CA CYS A 6 -4.39 11.66 2.87
C CYS A 6 -5.48 12.74 2.99
N ILE A 7 -5.39 13.82 2.20
CA ILE A 7 -6.14 15.08 2.40
C ILE A 7 -7.64 14.91 2.09
N ARG A 8 -8.02 13.80 1.47
CA ARG A 8 -9.41 13.49 1.11
C ARG A 8 -9.74 12.09 1.59
N GLU A 9 -10.96 11.95 2.08
CA GLU A 9 -11.60 10.80 2.74
C GLU A 9 -10.88 9.44 2.58
N PRO A 10 -10.61 8.73 3.70
CA PRO A 10 -10.04 7.40 3.67
C PRO A 10 -10.89 6.45 2.82
N PHE A 11 -10.25 5.52 2.12
CA PHE A 11 -10.96 4.51 1.34
C PHE A 11 -11.74 3.53 2.21
N ASP A 12 -13.03 3.44 1.95
CA ASP A 12 -14.02 2.63 2.66
C ASP A 12 -14.55 1.45 1.83
N GLY A 13 -14.12 1.34 0.57
CA GLY A 13 -14.57 0.33 -0.38
C GLY A 13 -15.21 0.91 -1.65
N ASP A 14 -15.52 2.21 -1.68
CA ASP A 14 -16.09 2.87 -2.86
C ASP A 14 -15.04 3.64 -3.67
N SER A 15 -15.30 3.82 -4.97
CA SER A 15 -14.44 4.60 -5.89
C SER A 15 -12.97 4.16 -5.86
N PHE A 16 -12.73 2.84 -5.89
CA PHE A 16 -11.41 2.25 -5.77
C PHE A 16 -10.38 2.79 -6.77
N GLU A 17 -10.78 3.03 -8.02
CA GLU A 17 -9.88 3.56 -9.06
C GLU A 17 -9.37 4.97 -8.70
N VAL A 18 -10.26 5.83 -8.19
CA VAL A 18 -9.91 7.19 -7.73
C VAL A 18 -9.01 7.13 -6.50
N TRP A 19 -9.25 6.20 -5.58
CA TRP A 19 -8.35 5.96 -4.46
C TRP A 19 -6.97 5.46 -4.91
N MET A 20 -6.93 4.48 -5.82
CA MET A 20 -5.70 3.91 -6.35
C MET A 20 -4.85 4.95 -7.07
N GLU A 21 -5.45 5.81 -7.90
CA GLU A 21 -4.74 6.89 -8.56
C GLU A 21 -4.09 7.84 -7.53
N ARG A 22 -4.85 8.28 -6.53
CA ARG A 22 -4.35 9.17 -5.46
C ARG A 22 -3.20 8.56 -4.67
N VAL A 23 -3.34 7.31 -4.25
CA VAL A 23 -2.30 6.60 -3.49
C VAL A 23 -1.08 6.33 -4.35
N SER A 24 -1.26 5.98 -5.63
CA SER A 24 -0.15 5.79 -6.56
C SER A 24 0.67 7.07 -6.74
N LEU A 25 0.02 8.24 -6.85
CA LEU A 25 0.71 9.52 -6.93
C LEU A 25 1.51 9.82 -5.66
N LYS A 26 0.93 9.54 -4.48
CA LYS A 26 1.61 9.74 -3.19
C LYS A 26 2.82 8.83 -3.04
N LEU A 27 2.70 7.55 -3.43
CA LEU A 27 3.80 6.60 -3.39
C LEU A 27 4.88 6.93 -4.42
N ARG A 28 4.53 7.39 -5.63
CA ARG A 28 5.48 7.84 -6.65
C ARG A 28 6.28 9.06 -6.20
N ARG A 29 5.63 10.04 -5.55
CA ARG A 29 6.33 11.20 -4.95
C ARG A 29 7.37 10.82 -3.89
N ASN A 30 7.20 9.66 -3.25
CA ASN A 30 8.12 9.15 -2.24
C ASN A 30 9.09 8.08 -2.77
N ASP A 31 9.07 7.79 -4.08
CA ASP A 31 9.86 6.70 -4.69
C ASP A 31 9.57 5.30 -4.09
N LEU A 32 8.31 5.07 -3.71
CA LEU A 32 7.85 3.84 -3.05
C LEU A 32 6.93 2.98 -3.94
N TRP A 33 6.49 3.51 -5.08
CA TRP A 33 5.54 2.82 -5.97
C TRP A 33 6.07 1.49 -6.51
N GLY A 34 7.37 1.35 -6.72
CA GLY A 34 7.96 0.09 -7.18
C GLY A 34 7.68 -1.11 -6.26
N TYR A 35 7.51 -0.88 -4.96
CA TYR A 35 7.15 -1.93 -3.97
C TYR A 35 5.69 -2.39 -4.07
N CYS A 36 4.85 -1.61 -4.77
CA CYS A 36 3.45 -1.90 -5.04
C CYS A 36 3.24 -2.63 -6.36
N GLU A 37 4.15 -2.48 -7.32
CA GLU A 37 4.07 -3.10 -8.64
C GLU A 37 4.69 -4.50 -8.70
N LYS A 38 5.67 -4.77 -7.85
CA LYS A 38 6.40 -6.04 -7.86
C LYS A 38 6.44 -6.61 -6.46
N ASP A 39 6.04 -7.87 -6.33
CA ASP A 39 6.17 -8.57 -5.06
C ASP A 39 7.65 -8.66 -4.69
N VAL A 40 8.00 -8.12 -3.52
CA VAL A 40 9.32 -8.36 -2.97
C VAL A 40 9.26 -9.72 -2.28
N VAL A 41 9.46 -10.78 -3.07
CA VAL A 41 9.61 -12.18 -2.63
C VAL A 41 10.58 -12.32 -1.44
N LYS A 42 11.43 -11.32 -1.23
CA LYS A 42 12.49 -11.29 -0.24
C LYS A 42 12.12 -10.68 1.11
N LEU A 43 10.86 -10.34 1.44
CA LEU A 43 10.57 -9.76 2.77
C LEU A 43 11.02 -10.68 3.93
N ASN A 44 10.72 -11.98 3.83
CA ASN A 44 11.19 -12.99 4.79
C ASN A 44 12.72 -13.12 4.83
N GLU A 45 13.42 -12.86 3.72
CA GLU A 45 14.89 -12.88 3.63
C GLU A 45 15.53 -11.54 4.05
N LEU A 46 14.76 -10.46 4.02
CA LEU A 46 15.09 -9.11 4.47
C LEU A 46 15.02 -9.05 6.00
N GLU A 47 13.95 -9.57 6.61
CA GLU A 47 13.78 -9.66 8.07
C GLU A 47 14.89 -10.48 8.74
N LYS A 48 15.34 -11.58 8.11
CA LYS A 48 16.37 -12.47 8.67
C LYS A 48 17.80 -11.94 8.53
N SER A 49 18.02 -10.89 7.75
CA SER A 49 19.37 -10.48 7.37
C SER A 49 19.83 -9.21 8.10
N LYS A 50 20.92 -9.32 8.87
CA LYS A 50 21.53 -8.21 9.63
C LYS A 50 22.26 -7.15 8.78
N LYS A 51 22.18 -7.20 7.45
CA LYS A 51 22.92 -6.28 6.55
C LYS A 51 22.23 -4.92 6.46
N GLY A 52 22.98 -3.83 6.59
CA GLY A 52 22.46 -2.45 6.61
C GLY A 52 21.56 -2.09 5.42
N THR A 53 21.94 -2.48 4.19
CA THR A 53 21.16 -2.24 2.97
C THR A 53 19.75 -2.84 3.02
N LYS A 54 19.62 -4.03 3.61
CA LYS A 54 18.33 -4.71 3.79
C LYS A 54 17.45 -4.03 4.84
N LYS A 55 18.06 -3.39 5.83
CA LYS A 55 17.31 -2.61 6.84
C LYS A 55 16.66 -1.38 6.21
N ASP A 56 17.32 -0.70 5.27
CA ASP A 56 16.75 0.47 4.60
C ASP A 56 15.65 0.10 3.60
N GLU A 57 15.79 -1.04 2.89
CA GLU A 57 14.69 -1.59 2.09
C GLU A 57 13.47 -1.94 2.94
N LEU A 58 13.67 -2.59 4.10
CA LEU A 58 12.58 -2.91 5.02
C LEU A 58 11.86 -1.65 5.51
N LYS A 59 12.60 -0.59 5.85
CA LYS A 59 12.00 0.71 6.21
C LYS A 59 11.15 1.29 5.09
N LYS A 60 11.61 1.22 3.83
CA LYS A 60 10.85 1.69 2.67
C LYS A 60 9.56 0.90 2.48
N ILE A 61 9.62 -0.43 2.65
CA ILE A 61 8.43 -1.29 2.59
C ILE A 61 7.44 -0.94 3.70
N THR A 62 7.92 -0.79 4.94
CA THR A 62 7.08 -0.35 6.06
C THR A 62 6.45 1.00 5.78
N ARG A 63 7.22 1.96 5.24
CA ARG A 63 6.71 3.28 4.89
C ARG A 63 5.62 3.24 3.82
N ALA A 64 5.77 2.36 2.82
CA ALA A 64 4.75 2.17 1.79
C ALA A 64 3.46 1.58 2.38
N ASN A 65 3.57 0.61 3.30
CA ASN A 65 2.43 0.05 4.03
C ASN A 65 1.73 1.12 4.89
N GLU A 66 2.49 1.95 5.61
CA GLU A 66 1.92 3.06 6.39
C GLU A 66 1.13 4.02 5.50
N ILE A 67 1.66 4.39 4.33
CA ILE A 67 0.96 5.28 3.39
C ILE A 67 -0.34 4.63 2.87
N LEU A 68 -0.31 3.33 2.57
CA LEU A 68 -1.50 2.59 2.16
C LEU A 68 -2.55 2.60 3.28
N PHE A 69 -2.14 2.25 4.50
CA PHE A 69 -3.04 2.18 5.67
C PHE A 69 -3.60 3.54 6.08
N ASP A 70 -2.78 4.59 6.06
CA ASP A 70 -3.20 5.97 6.35
C ASP A 70 -4.26 6.49 5.36
N CYS A 71 -4.32 5.90 4.16
CA CYS A 71 -5.26 6.27 3.11
C CYS A 71 -6.50 5.38 3.04
N MET A 72 -6.70 4.46 4.00
CA MET A 72 -7.88 3.60 4.05
C MET A 72 -8.53 3.63 5.44
N THR A 73 -9.80 3.25 5.51
CA THR A 73 -10.53 3.11 6.78
C THR A 73 -10.01 1.92 7.59
N ASP A 74 -10.21 1.94 8.91
CA ASP A 74 -9.89 0.83 9.80
C ASP A 74 -10.54 -0.50 9.37
N LYS A 75 -11.72 -0.43 8.76
CA LYS A 75 -12.45 -1.59 8.24
C LYS A 75 -11.65 -2.26 7.12
N ILE A 76 -11.28 -1.49 6.09
CA ILE A 76 -10.47 -2.00 4.98
C ILE A 76 -9.09 -2.42 5.49
N MET A 77 -8.45 -1.60 6.32
CA MET A 77 -7.15 -1.88 6.92
C MET A 77 -7.15 -3.23 7.64
N LYS A 78 -8.11 -3.51 8.53
CA LYS A 78 -8.18 -4.79 9.26
C LYS A 78 -8.31 -5.99 8.33
N THR A 79 -8.92 -5.80 7.16
CA THR A 79 -9.11 -6.87 6.19
C THR A 79 -7.83 -7.13 5.38
N VAL A 80 -7.02 -6.09 5.13
CA VAL A 80 -5.72 -6.20 4.43
C VAL A 80 -4.51 -6.38 5.34
N LYS A 81 -4.66 -6.17 6.65
CA LYS A 81 -3.60 -6.25 7.67
C LYS A 81 -2.84 -7.58 7.73
N PRO A 82 -3.43 -8.76 7.42
CA PRO A 82 -2.67 -10.01 7.38
C PRO A 82 -1.56 -10.00 6.33
N GLU A 83 -1.71 -9.21 5.28
CA GLU A 83 -0.72 -9.11 4.20
C GLU A 83 0.45 -8.22 4.62
N ARG A 84 1.68 -8.69 4.35
CA ARG A 84 2.91 -8.03 4.81
C ARG A 84 3.52 -7.06 3.81
N THR A 85 3.24 -7.22 2.51
CA THR A 85 3.86 -6.40 1.46
C THR A 85 2.85 -5.45 0.80
N PRO A 86 3.28 -4.23 0.42
CA PRO A 86 2.44 -3.28 -0.31
C PRO A 86 1.83 -3.87 -1.58
N PHE A 87 2.60 -4.70 -2.29
CA PHE A 87 2.15 -5.46 -3.44
C PHE A 87 0.94 -6.36 -3.11
N ARG A 88 1.05 -7.21 -2.08
CA ARG A 88 -0.04 -8.14 -1.70
C ARG A 88 -1.30 -7.42 -1.25
N ILE A 89 -1.13 -6.34 -0.50
CA ILE A 89 -2.25 -5.46 -0.10
C ILE A 89 -2.98 -4.94 -1.34
N LEU A 90 -2.25 -4.42 -2.33
CA LEU A 90 -2.86 -3.87 -3.53
C LEU A 90 -3.48 -4.95 -4.43
N GLU A 91 -2.86 -6.11 -4.60
CA GLU A 91 -3.44 -7.21 -5.36
C GLU A 91 -4.76 -7.68 -4.75
N MET A 92 -4.82 -7.87 -3.43
CA MET A 92 -6.07 -8.26 -2.77
C MET A 92 -7.16 -7.19 -2.90
N LEU A 93 -6.79 -5.91 -2.78
CA LEU A 93 -7.74 -4.83 -3.03
C LEU A 93 -8.22 -4.80 -4.48
N LYS A 94 -7.33 -5.07 -5.46
CA LYS A 94 -7.72 -5.17 -6.86
C LYS A 94 -8.71 -6.32 -7.07
N GLU A 95 -8.43 -7.50 -6.55
CA GLU A 95 -9.36 -8.65 -6.64
C GLU A 95 -10.74 -8.32 -6.08
N TRP A 96 -10.81 -7.50 -5.02
CA TRP A 96 -12.08 -7.18 -4.37
C TRP A 96 -12.85 -6.04 -5.03
N PHE A 97 -12.17 -5.07 -5.64
CA PHE A 97 -12.77 -3.80 -6.06
C PHE A 97 -12.56 -3.44 -7.54
N VAL A 98 -11.59 -4.02 -8.25
CA VAL A 98 -11.45 -3.83 -9.71
C VAL A 98 -12.57 -4.59 -10.40
N GLY A 99 -13.28 -3.91 -11.30
CA GLY A 99 -14.39 -4.49 -12.07
C GLY A 99 -15.70 -4.66 -11.30
N LYS A 100 -15.79 -4.23 -10.04
CA LYS A 100 -17.08 -4.11 -9.31
C LYS A 100 -17.78 -2.76 -9.52
N THR A 101 -17.10 -1.81 -10.13
CA THR A 101 -17.72 -0.79 -10.98
C THR A 101 -17.93 -1.49 -12.31
N TYR A 102 -19.12 -1.84 -12.80
CA TYR A 102 -20.35 -1.09 -12.97
C TYR A 102 -21.47 -2.13 -13.09
N PHE A 103 -22.54 -2.04 -12.29
CA PHE A 103 -23.92 -2.46 -12.58
C PHE A 103 -24.68 -2.45 -11.25
N LYS A 104 -25.34 -1.33 -10.96
CA LYS A 104 -26.48 -1.28 -10.06
C LYS A 104 -27.57 -0.43 -10.70
#